data_AF-A0A2V7Y585-F1
#
_entry.id   AF-A0A2V7Y585-F1
#
_cell.length_a   1.000
_cell.length_b   1.000
_cell.length_c   1.000
_cell.angle_alpha   90.00
_cell.angle_beta   90.00
_cell.angle_gamma   90.00
#
_symmetry.space_group_name_H-M   'P 1'
#
loop_
_entity.id
_entity.type
_entity.pdbx_description
1 polymer ?
#
loop_
_entity_poly.entity_id
_entity_poly.type
_entity_poly.pdbx_seq_one_letter_code
_entity_poly.pdbx_strand_id
1 'polypeptide(L)' 'MATELRFDEVLRVLARNQVEFILVGGVAAILQGSPLTTEDVDVVYLASEQNNICLVKALGELEAHYFGLATK' A
#
# COMPACT_ATOMS: atom_id res chain seq x y z
N MET A 1 -1.97 -2.96 22.49
CA MET A 1 -0.62 -2.58 22.02
C MET A 1 -0.80 -2.14 20.59
N ALA A 2 -0.48 -0.89 20.26
CA ALA A 2 -0.59 -0.42 18.88
C ALA A 2 0.45 -1.19 18.06
N THR A 3 0.00 -1.96 17.07
CA THR A 3 0.90 -2.60 16.11
C THR A 3 1.58 -1.47 15.36
N GLU A 4 2.89 -1.32 15.55
CA GLU A 4 3.72 -0.42 14.77
C GLU A 4 3.52 -0.78 13.29
N LEU A 5 2.95 0.14 12.50
CA LEU A 5 2.65 -0.11 11.09
C LEU A 5 3.97 -0.35 10.35
N ARG A 6 4.25 -1.61 10.10
CA ARG A 6 5.41 -2.06 9.34
C ARG A 6 5.08 -1.89 7.86
N PHE A 7 5.53 -0.79 7.24
CA PHE A 7 5.28 -0.52 5.82
C PHE A 7 5.68 -1.69 4.92
N ASP A 8 6.73 -2.43 5.30
CA ASP A 8 7.17 -3.63 4.58
C ASP A 8 6.13 -4.76 4.62
N GLU A 9 5.34 -4.87 5.69
CA GLU A 9 4.27 -5.86 5.79
C GLU A 9 3.15 -5.58 4.78
N VAL A 10 2.72 -4.32 4.65
CA VAL A 10 1.71 -3.92 3.65
C VAL A 10 2.17 -4.31 2.25
N LEU A 11 3.41 -3.95 1.88
CA LEU A 11 3.97 -4.27 0.57
C LEU A 11 4.11 -5.78 0.35
N ARG A 12 4.48 -6.55 1.38
CA ARG A 12 4.52 -8.02 1.33
C ARG A 12 3.13 -8.62 1.12
N VAL A 13 2.08 -8.06 1.74
CA VAL A 13 0.69 -8.54 1.58
C VAL A 13 0.21 -8.32 0.14
N LEU A 14 0.46 -7.13 -0.42
CA LEU A 14 0.14 -6.83 -1.81
C LEU A 14 0.89 -7.78 -2.77
N ALA A 15 2.19 -7.98 -2.56
CA ALA A 15 3.01 -8.84 -3.40
C ALA A 15 2.58 -10.32 -3.34
N ARG A 16 2.32 -10.89 -2.14
CA ARG A 16 1.91 -12.30 -2.00
C ARG A 16 0.53 -12.59 -2.59
N ASN A 17 -0.35 -11.58 -2.61
CA ASN A 17 -1.66 -11.67 -3.27
C ASN A 17 -1.61 -11.35 -4.77
N GLN A 18 -0.41 -11.17 -5.34
CA GLN A 18 -0.20 -10.91 -6.76
C GLN A 18 -0.90 -9.65 -7.25
N VAL A 19 -0.91 -8.60 -6.41
CA VAL A 19 -1.33 -7.27 -6.85
C VAL A 19 -0.25 -6.70 -7.76
N GLU A 20 -0.64 -6.26 -8.95
CA GLU A 20 0.20 -5.48 -9.86
C GLU A 20 0.17 -4.02 -9.42
N PHE A 21 1.27 -3.58 -8.79
CA PHE A 21 1.43 -2.21 -8.32
C PHE A 21 2.87 -1.72 -8.44
N ILE A 22 3.03 -0.42 -8.41
CA ILE A 22 4.31 0.27 -8.24
C ILE A 22 4.28 1.08 -6.94
N LEU A 23 5.42 1.10 -6.25
CA LEU A 23 5.64 1.95 -5.09
C LEU A 23 5.90 3.39 -5.56
N VAL A 24 5.19 4.35 -4.96
CA VAL A 24 5.35 5.78 -5.23
C VAL A 24 5.49 6.55 -3.91
N GLY A 25 5.51 7.88 -3.97
CA GLY A 25 5.48 8.72 -2.77
C GLY A 25 6.77 8.71 -1.93
N GLY A 26 6.63 8.98 -0.63
CA GLY A 26 7.75 9.18 0.29
C GLY A 26 8.68 7.98 0.39
N VAL A 27 8.12 6.77 0.55
CA VAL A 27 8.91 5.53 0.65
C VAL A 27 9.73 5.28 -0.63
N ALA A 28 9.15 5.52 -1.83
CA ALA A 28 9.90 5.39 -3.09
C ALA A 28 11.09 6.36 -3.16
N ALA A 29 10.90 7.60 -2.71
CA ALA A 29 11.97 8.60 -2.66
C ALA A 29 13.06 8.25 -1.65
N ILE A 30 12.69 7.73 -0.47
CA ILE A 30 13.63 7.28 0.56
C ILE A 30 14.51 6.14 0.04
N LEU A 31 13.93 5.16 -0.67
CA LEU A 31 14.69 4.07 -1.30
C LEU A 31 15.68 4.55 -2.36
N GLN A 32 15.45 5.74 -2.94
CA GLN A 32 16.36 6.42 -3.87
C GLN A 32 17.36 7.37 -3.18
N GLY A 33 17.42 7.37 -1.84
CA GLY A 33 18.37 8.16 -1.05
C GLY A 33 17.89 9.56 -0.65
N SER A 34 16.60 9.88 -0.83
CA SER A 34 16.04 11.15 -0.40
C SER A 34 15.96 11.24 1.14
N PRO A 35 16.33 12.39 1.77
CA PRO A 35 16.29 12.57 3.23
C PRO A 35 14.87 12.92 3.74
N LEU A 36 13.84 12.31 3.16
CA LEU A 36 12.45 12.53 3.56
C LEU A 36 12.06 11.62 4.74
N THR A 37 11.04 12.05 5.47
CA THR A 37 10.31 11.22 6.44
C THR A 37 8.86 11.12 5.99
N THR A 38 8.26 9.95 6.12
CA THR A 38 6.86 9.68 5.75
C THR A 38 6.27 8.69 6.76
N GLU A 39 4.96 8.76 6.98
CA GLU A 39 4.25 7.91 7.94
C GLU A 39 3.23 6.97 7.24
N ASP A 40 3.26 6.96 5.92
CA ASP A 40 2.36 6.25 5.03
C ASP A 40 3.13 5.56 3.89
N VAL A 41 2.43 4.67 3.19
CA VAL A 41 2.93 4.02 1.98
C VAL A 41 1.92 4.22 0.85
N ASP A 42 2.39 4.78 -0.25
CA ASP A 42 1.57 5.03 -1.44
C ASP A 42 1.91 4.03 -2.54
N VAL A 43 0.87 3.49 -3.17
CA VAL A 43 1.01 2.64 -4.35
C VAL A 43 0.08 3.10 -5.46
N VAL A 44 0.53 2.99 -6.70
CA VAL A 44 -0.35 3.01 -7.88
C VAL A 44 -0.47 1.58 -8.37
N TYR A 45 -1.70 1.13 -8.61
CA TYR A 45 -1.97 -0.23 -9.08
C TYR A 45 -2.56 -0.22 -10.50
N LEU A 46 -2.40 -1.34 -11.21
CA LEU A 46 -3.03 -1.51 -12.51
C LEU A 46 -4.55 -1.65 -12.33
N ALA A 47 -5.33 -0.69 -12.84
CA ALA A 47 -6.79 -0.74 -12.76
C ALA A 47 -7.37 -1.72 -13.80
N SER A 48 -7.36 -3.01 -13.47
CA SER A 48 -7.96 -4.09 -14.27
C SER A 48 -8.88 -4.94 -13.40
N GLU A 49 -9.84 -5.63 -14.01
CA GLU A 49 -10.75 -6.53 -13.28
C GLU A 49 -9.97 -7.59 -12.49
N GLN A 50 -8.97 -8.21 -13.12
CA GLN A 50 -8.14 -9.23 -12.50
C GLN A 50 -7.34 -8.67 -11.31
N ASN A 51 -6.71 -7.51 -11.48
CA ASN A 51 -5.90 -6.93 -10.40
C ASN A 51 -6.77 -6.39 -9.25
N ASN A 52 -8.00 -5.93 -9.54
CA ASN A 52 -8.96 -5.53 -8.52
C ASN A 52 -9.34 -6.69 -7.61
N ILE A 53 -9.50 -7.90 -8.16
CA ILE A 53 -9.75 -9.11 -7.36
C ILE A 53 -8.57 -9.40 -6.43
N CYS A 54 -7.34 -9.34 -6.94
CA CYS A 54 -6.13 -9.49 -6.13
C CYS A 54 -6.03 -8.43 -5.03
N LEU A 55 -6.33 -7.17 -5.36
CA LEU A 55 -6.30 -6.04 -4.43
C LEU A 55 -7.32 -6.23 -3.31
N VAL A 56 -8.58 -6.57 -3.63
CA VAL A 56 -9.62 -6.81 -2.62
C VAL A 56 -9.24 -7.95 -1.68
N LYS A 57 -8.64 -9.03 -2.20
CA LYS A 57 -8.14 -10.12 -1.37
C LYS A 57 -7.02 -9.66 -0.41
N ALA A 58 -6.07 -8.88 -0.92
CA ALA A 58 -4.98 -8.33 -0.12
C ALA A 58 -5.49 -7.37 0.97
N LEU A 59 -6.43 -6.49 0.63
CA LEU A 59 -7.07 -5.58 1.58
C LEU A 59 -7.87 -6.32 2.65
N GLY A 60 -8.53 -7.43 2.29
CA GLY A 60 -9.20 -8.29 3.26
C GLY A 60 -8.23 -8.93 4.26
N GLU A 61 -7.05 -9.36 3.80
CA GLU A 61 -6.00 -9.91 4.67
C GLU A 61 -5.37 -8.84 5.58
N LEU A 62 -5.32 -7.58 5.13
CA LEU A 62 -4.89 -6.44 5.93
C LEU A 62 -5.96 -5.95 6.93
N GLU A 63 -7.15 -6.53 6.92
CA GLU A 63 -8.32 -6.01 7.64
C GLU A 63 -8.56 -4.52 7.32
N ALA A 64 -8.32 -4.13 6.07
CA ALA A 64 -8.37 -2.74 5.67
C ALA A 64 -9.81 -2.20 5.70
N HIS A 65 -9.96 -1.00 6.25
CA HIS A 65 -11.23 -0.28 6.30
C HIS A 65 -11.19 0.92 5.37
N TYR A 66 -12.29 1.13 4.64
CA TYR A 66 -12.48 2.35 3.87
C TYR A 66 -12.58 3.54 4.83
N PHE A 67 -11.48 4.27 4.97
CA PHE A 67 -11.44 5.57 5.60
C PHE A 67 -11.78 6.58 4.49
N GLY A 68 -12.95 7.21 4.59
CA GLY A 68 -13.57 7.94 3.47
C GLY A 68 -12.66 8.95 2.77
N LEU A 69 -13.09 9.44 1.60
CA LEU A 69 -12.43 10.55 0.93
C LEU A 69 -12.46 11.76 1.87
N ALA A 70 -11.30 12.19 2.34
CA ALA A 70 -11.15 13.51 2.94
C ALA A 70 -11.53 14.53 1.87
N THR A 71 -12.79 14.94 1.84
CA THR A 71 -13.25 16.11 1.10
C THR A 71 -12.45 17.28 1.65
N LYS A 72 -11.49 17.75 0.86
CA LYS A 72 -10.84 19.03 1.08
C LYS A 72 -11.86 20.16 1.05
#